data_AF-A0AAN9MJM0-F1
#
_entry.id   AF-A0AAN9MJM0-F1
#
_cell.length_a   1.000
_cell.length_b   1.000
_cell.length_c   1.000
_cell.angle_alpha   90.00
_cell.angle_beta   90.00
_cell.angle_gamma   90.00
#
_symmetry.space_group_name_H-M   'P 1'
#
loop_
_entity.id
_entity.type
_entity.pdbx_description
1 polymer ?
#
loop_
_entity_poly.entity_id
_entity_poly.type
_entity_poly.pdbx_seq_one_letter_code
_entity_poly.pdbx_strand_id
1 'polypeptide(L)'
;MWPGTTHETCKSLFFFILFVFATFLFFFTLHSSLLLHNMALVNPFLSATRTFLPLRVSAPPKKVLRWTLYSPSFKPSLRSKHATCGATADIKATPLADSEEDRAVLVGPTSEKEGKGEYDWTEEWYPLYLTQNVPEDAPLGLTVFDKQLVLFKDGNSQFRCYEDRCPHRLAKLSEGQLFDGRLECLYHGWQFEGEGKCVKIPQLPADAKIPRTACVKTYEVRDSQGVIWVWMSLKTPPNDSKLPWFENFARPGFRDISTTHELPYDHSILLENLMDPAHVPISHDRTDWTAKRENAQPLGFEVTERTDRGFAGWWGTEKDGSKGNFLRFEAPCVLQNNKEFVDKNGETNYFSGLFLCRPTGQGKSMLIVRFGTTKSSPLVKVFPKWYLHQNACKVFEQDMGFLSSQNEILLKEKVPTKQLYLNLKSSDTWVAEYRKWMDKVGHGMPYHFGHSTISLPKEPAVVEHAPAGLVAGQSASSPAKGVIGTLHAPNLANRYFRHVIHCKGCRTVVKAFQAWQNALSAVAVTLAALAILVSGKQWKAILLASASLCSIGVYACSTAIAMNTTNFVRTHRRL
;
A
#
# COMPACT_ATOMS: atom_id res chain seq x y z
N MET A 1 -68.47 -5.74 4.24
CA MET A 1 -67.50 -6.79 4.63
C MET A 1 -66.30 -6.70 3.70
N TRP A 2 -65.19 -6.16 4.18
CA TRP A 2 -63.86 -6.24 3.54
C TRP A 2 -62.95 -6.87 4.60
N PRO A 3 -62.40 -8.08 4.40
CA PRO A 3 -61.59 -8.72 5.42
C PRO A 3 -60.10 -8.39 5.26
N GLY A 4 -59.48 -7.91 6.34
CA GLY A 4 -58.34 -8.64 6.93
C GLY A 4 -56.91 -8.43 6.43
N THR A 5 -56.53 -7.34 5.75
CA THR A 5 -55.13 -7.15 5.27
C THR A 5 -54.23 -6.27 6.14
N THR A 6 -54.72 -5.69 7.24
CA THR A 6 -53.95 -4.76 8.08
C THR A 6 -53.03 -5.43 9.08
N HIS A 7 -53.24 -6.71 9.42
CA HIS A 7 -52.50 -7.37 10.50
C HIS A 7 -51.20 -8.07 10.04
N GLU A 8 -51.15 -8.52 8.78
CA GLU A 8 -49.96 -9.16 8.14
C GLU A 8 -48.92 -8.11 7.69
N THR A 9 -49.38 -6.97 7.17
CA THR A 9 -48.52 -5.85 6.77
C THR A 9 -47.88 -5.16 7.97
N CYS A 10 -48.62 -4.98 9.08
CA CYS A 10 -48.04 -4.50 10.33
C CYS A 10 -47.03 -5.49 10.94
N LYS A 11 -47.25 -6.81 10.83
CA LYS A 11 -46.28 -7.82 11.27
C LYS A 11 -45.00 -7.79 10.43
N SER A 12 -45.11 -7.70 9.10
CA SER A 12 -43.94 -7.57 8.21
C SER A 12 -43.16 -6.28 8.44
N LEU A 13 -43.84 -5.15 8.66
CA LEU A 13 -43.20 -3.89 9.02
C LEU A 13 -42.55 -3.97 10.41
N PHE A 14 -43.18 -4.64 11.38
CA PHE A 14 -42.61 -4.86 12.71
C PHE A 14 -41.37 -5.75 12.67
N PHE A 15 -41.38 -6.85 11.91
CA PHE A 15 -40.20 -7.71 11.73
C PHE A 15 -39.09 -7.02 10.93
N PHE A 16 -39.43 -6.19 9.94
CA PHE A 16 -38.47 -5.37 9.22
C PHE A 16 -37.83 -4.31 10.14
N ILE A 17 -38.63 -3.64 10.97
CA ILE A 17 -38.14 -2.71 11.99
C ILE A 17 -37.27 -3.44 13.00
N LEU A 18 -37.66 -4.64 13.47
CA LEU A 18 -36.87 -5.46 14.39
C LEU A 18 -35.54 -5.89 13.78
N PHE A 19 -35.54 -6.27 12.50
CA PHE A 19 -34.35 -6.65 11.76
C PHE A 19 -33.42 -5.45 11.55
N VAL A 20 -33.95 -4.29 11.19
CA VAL A 20 -33.20 -3.02 11.11
C VAL A 20 -32.67 -2.63 12.49
N PHE A 21 -33.43 -2.82 13.57
CA PHE A 21 -33.00 -2.58 14.95
C PHE A 21 -31.90 -3.54 15.41
N ALA A 22 -31.99 -4.83 15.05
CA ALA A 22 -30.97 -5.83 15.37
C ALA A 22 -29.68 -5.58 14.59
N THR A 23 -29.80 -5.17 13.32
CA THR A 23 -28.68 -4.75 12.48
C THR A 23 -28.05 -3.47 13.03
N PHE A 24 -28.88 -2.50 13.45
CA PHE A 24 -28.45 -1.28 14.12
C PHE A 24 -27.76 -1.57 15.45
N LEU A 25 -28.29 -2.45 16.31
CA LEU A 25 -27.65 -2.85 17.56
C LEU A 25 -26.32 -3.56 17.30
N PHE A 26 -26.21 -4.39 16.26
CA PHE A 26 -24.95 -5.03 15.87
C PHE A 26 -23.90 -4.00 15.43
N PHE A 27 -24.28 -2.99 14.65
CA PHE A 27 -23.36 -1.93 14.22
C PHE A 27 -23.08 -0.89 15.31
N PHE A 28 -24.05 -0.59 16.17
CA PHE A 28 -23.92 0.34 17.29
C PHE A 28 -23.11 -0.28 18.43
N THR A 29 -23.27 -1.58 18.71
CA THR A 29 -22.36 -2.29 19.63
C THR A 29 -20.94 -2.36 19.07
N LEU A 30 -20.76 -2.52 17.75
CA LEU A 30 -19.45 -2.34 17.12
C LEU A 30 -18.90 -0.92 17.36
N HIS A 31 -19.72 0.12 17.14
CA HIS A 31 -19.30 1.53 17.25
C HIS A 31 -19.08 2.01 18.70
N SER A 32 -19.91 1.56 19.66
CA SER A 32 -19.78 1.84 21.09
C SER A 32 -18.69 1.00 21.75
N SER A 33 -18.47 -0.24 21.30
CA SER A 33 -17.27 -1.02 21.61
C SER A 33 -16.02 -0.29 21.09
N LEU A 34 -16.06 0.28 19.88
CA LEU A 34 -14.94 1.06 19.30
C LEU A 34 -14.63 2.35 20.06
N LEU A 35 -15.60 2.99 20.72
CA LEU A 35 -15.37 4.19 21.55
C LEU A 35 -14.91 3.86 22.98
N LEU A 36 -15.32 2.72 23.56
CA LEU A 36 -14.97 2.31 24.92
C LEU A 36 -13.82 1.29 25.03
N HIS A 37 -13.50 0.55 23.97
CA HIS A 37 -12.44 -0.48 23.92
C HIS A 37 -11.24 -0.10 23.04
N ASN A 38 -11.10 1.17 22.69
CA ASN A 38 -9.90 1.75 22.05
C ASN A 38 -8.62 1.70 22.93
N MET A 39 -8.62 0.93 24.03
CA MET A 39 -7.58 0.92 25.08
C MET A 39 -6.77 -0.37 25.19
N ALA A 40 -7.03 -1.40 24.39
CA ALA A 40 -6.16 -2.57 24.35
C ALA A 40 -6.26 -3.21 22.98
N LEU A 41 -5.16 -3.30 22.24
CA LEU A 41 -4.71 -4.51 21.53
C LEU A 41 -3.53 -4.26 20.60
N VAL A 42 -2.71 -5.31 20.48
CA VAL A 42 -1.46 -5.46 19.72
C VAL A 42 -0.25 -4.81 20.38
N ASN A 43 0.23 -5.46 21.44
CA ASN A 43 1.56 -5.23 21.97
C ASN A 43 2.25 -6.59 22.23
N PRO A 44 3.29 -6.97 21.46
CA PRO A 44 4.17 -8.07 21.84
C PRO A 44 5.30 -7.63 22.78
N PHE A 45 5.40 -6.34 23.12
CA PHE A 45 6.45 -5.81 23.99
C PHE A 45 5.89 -5.54 25.39
N LEU A 46 6.05 -6.50 26.31
CA LEU A 46 6.18 -6.23 27.76
C LEU A 46 6.52 -7.56 28.48
N SER A 47 7.81 -7.76 28.73
CA SER A 47 8.32 -8.67 29.77
C SER A 47 9.42 -7.93 30.51
N ALA A 48 9.11 -7.41 31.70
CA ALA A 48 10.05 -7.24 32.81
C ALA A 48 9.27 -6.72 34.03
N THR A 49 9.14 -7.61 35.01
CA THR A 49 8.71 -7.33 36.38
C THR A 49 9.64 -6.32 37.05
N ARG A 50 9.08 -5.29 37.70
CA ARG A 50 9.74 -4.61 38.82
C ARG A 50 8.76 -4.46 39.99
N THR A 51 9.21 -5.00 41.11
CA THR A 51 8.65 -4.93 42.46
C THR A 51 8.45 -3.49 42.90
N PHE A 52 7.26 -3.19 43.42
CA PHE A 52 6.91 -1.90 44.04
C PHE A 52 7.47 -1.80 45.47
N LEU A 53 8.16 -0.71 45.77
CA LEU A 53 8.27 -0.13 47.13
C LEU A 53 7.65 1.28 47.11
N PRO A 54 6.98 1.73 48.18
CA PRO A 54 6.20 2.96 48.14
C PRO A 54 7.08 4.19 48.38
N LEU A 55 6.99 5.18 47.51
CA LEU A 55 7.56 6.52 47.74
C LEU A 55 6.45 7.56 47.80
N ARG A 56 6.56 8.37 48.85
CA ARG A 56 5.63 9.36 49.39
C ARG A 56 5.48 10.55 48.43
N VAL A 57 4.23 10.96 48.16
CA VAL A 57 3.90 12.14 47.34
C VAL A 57 4.01 13.41 48.16
N SER A 58 4.74 14.42 47.67
CA SER A 58 4.61 15.83 48.09
C SER A 58 4.30 16.70 46.86
N ALA A 59 3.35 17.62 47.00
CA ALA A 59 2.87 18.49 45.93
C ALA A 59 3.69 19.80 45.85
N PRO A 60 3.93 20.37 44.66
CA PRO A 60 4.50 21.71 44.52
C PRO A 60 3.43 22.80 44.34
N PRO A 61 3.73 24.07 44.70
CA PRO A 61 2.74 25.14 44.73
C PRO A 61 2.60 25.91 43.40
N LYS A 62 1.42 26.52 43.23
CA LYS A 62 0.99 27.34 42.09
C LYS A 62 1.75 28.68 42.04
N LYS A 63 2.19 29.11 40.84
CA LYS A 63 2.54 30.51 40.56
C LYS A 63 1.77 31.04 39.34
N VAL A 64 1.25 32.24 39.51
CA VAL A 64 0.41 33.03 38.59
C VAL A 64 1.31 33.80 37.63
N LEU A 65 0.96 33.83 36.33
CA LEU A 65 1.65 34.61 35.30
C LEU A 65 0.93 35.94 35.05
N ARG A 66 1.67 37.05 35.03
CA ARG A 66 1.20 38.41 34.69
C ARG A 66 1.82 38.82 33.36
N TRP A 67 1.00 39.30 32.43
CA TRP A 67 1.41 39.74 31.09
C TRP A 67 1.74 41.24 31.08
N THR A 68 2.83 41.62 30.42
CA THR A 68 3.10 43.00 30.00
C THR A 68 3.53 43.02 28.54
N LEU A 69 2.83 43.83 27.76
CA LEU A 69 3.08 44.12 26.35
C LEU A 69 4.14 45.21 26.23
N TYR A 70 5.12 45.02 25.35
CA TYR A 70 6.00 46.09 24.88
C TYR A 70 6.10 46.02 23.35
N SER A 71 5.84 47.16 22.71
CA SER A 71 6.09 47.41 21.29
C SER A 71 7.21 48.45 21.17
N PRO A 72 8.07 48.36 20.14
CA PRO A 72 8.36 49.58 19.41
C PRO A 72 8.46 49.42 17.88
N SER A 73 7.74 50.30 17.20
CA SER A 73 8.09 51.18 16.08
C SER A 73 9.25 50.81 15.13
N PHE A 74 8.93 50.64 13.84
CA PHE A 74 9.89 50.56 12.71
C PHE A 74 9.73 51.78 11.77
N LYS A 75 10.86 52.34 11.30
CA LYS A 75 10.94 53.18 10.08
C LYS A 75 12.00 52.59 9.12
N PRO A 76 11.87 52.78 7.79
CA PRO A 76 12.48 51.91 6.80
C PRO A 76 13.78 52.46 6.21
N SER A 77 14.70 51.57 5.87
CA SER A 77 15.85 51.84 5.00
C SER A 77 15.95 50.72 3.96
N LEU A 78 15.63 51.06 2.71
CA LEU A 78 15.79 50.23 1.53
C LEU A 78 17.27 50.12 1.12
N ARG A 79 17.79 48.89 1.03
CA ARG A 79 18.82 48.54 0.03
C ARG A 79 18.82 47.05 -0.25
N SER A 80 18.53 46.72 -1.51
CA SER A 80 18.50 45.38 -2.09
C SER A 80 19.88 44.74 -2.07
N LYS A 81 20.00 43.47 -1.65
CA LYS A 81 20.88 42.44 -2.23
C LYS A 81 20.31 41.04 -1.93
N HIS A 82 20.22 40.21 -2.96
CA HIS A 82 19.92 38.78 -2.88
C HIS A 82 20.89 38.09 -1.91
N ALA A 83 20.36 37.38 -0.92
CA ALA A 83 21.15 36.57 0.01
C ALA A 83 20.97 35.08 -0.31
N THR A 84 21.97 34.48 -0.94
CA THR A 84 22.28 33.05 -0.80
C THR A 84 22.78 32.81 0.62
N CYS A 85 22.04 32.05 1.41
CA CYS A 85 22.41 31.73 2.78
C CYS A 85 23.49 30.64 2.78
N GLY A 86 24.75 31.05 2.88
CA GLY A 86 25.83 30.21 3.38
C GLY A 86 25.96 30.47 4.89
N ALA A 87 25.81 29.43 5.70
CA ALA A 87 26.03 29.52 7.14
C ALA A 87 27.54 29.52 7.42
N THR A 88 28.11 30.69 7.69
CA THR A 88 29.45 30.84 8.28
C THR A 88 29.31 30.89 9.80
N ALA A 89 29.88 29.91 10.49
CA ALA A 89 30.19 30.02 11.92
C ALA A 89 31.62 30.57 12.06
N ASP A 90 31.78 31.66 12.82
CA ASP A 90 33.06 32.24 13.21
C ASP A 90 33.86 31.25 14.08
N ILE A 91 35.01 30.77 13.59
CA ILE A 91 36.10 30.26 14.43
C ILE A 91 37.43 30.76 13.85
N LYS A 92 38.22 31.42 14.69
CA LYS A 92 39.61 31.84 14.43
C LYS A 92 40.42 30.67 13.85
N ALA A 93 41.01 30.90 12.69
CA ALA A 93 41.88 29.97 11.99
C ALA A 93 43.06 29.53 12.87
N THR A 94 43.14 28.23 13.12
CA THR A 94 44.39 27.51 13.36
C THR A 94 44.42 26.39 12.32
N PRO A 95 45.47 26.24 11.50
CA PRO A 95 45.47 25.28 10.41
C PRO A 95 45.63 23.86 10.99
N LEU A 96 44.53 23.12 11.03
CA LEU A 96 44.53 21.69 11.28
C LEU A 96 44.51 20.97 9.93
N ALA A 97 45.43 20.02 9.78
CA ALA A 97 45.63 19.23 8.59
C ALA A 97 44.33 18.55 8.14
N ASP A 98 44.08 18.58 6.82
CA ASP A 98 43.09 17.74 6.15
C ASP A 98 43.38 16.27 6.49
N SER A 99 42.64 15.69 7.45
CA SER A 99 42.58 14.25 7.61
C SER A 99 41.38 13.72 6.82
N GLU A 100 41.63 12.73 5.97
CA GLU A 100 40.60 12.04 5.16
C GLU A 100 39.52 11.31 6.02
N GLU A 101 39.58 11.38 7.35
CA GLU A 101 38.72 10.64 8.27
C GLU A 101 37.28 11.18 8.38
N ASP A 102 37.05 12.50 8.24
CA ASP A 102 35.69 13.07 8.37
C ASP A 102 34.80 12.82 7.14
N ARG A 103 35.39 12.38 6.03
CA ARG A 103 34.68 11.88 4.83
C ARG A 103 34.60 10.35 4.77
N ALA A 104 35.00 9.64 5.81
CA ALA A 104 34.88 8.18 5.90
C ALA A 104 33.42 7.71 6.13
N VAL A 105 32.51 8.18 5.26
CA VAL A 105 31.18 7.65 5.04
C VAL A 105 31.35 6.35 4.26
N LEU A 106 31.28 5.22 4.98
CA LEU A 106 31.09 3.87 4.45
C LEU A 106 32.03 3.42 3.32
N VAL A 107 33.35 3.54 3.51
CA VAL A 107 34.33 2.74 2.75
C VAL A 107 34.97 1.75 3.71
N GLY A 108 34.37 0.56 3.83
CA GLY A 108 35.10 -0.60 4.32
C GLY A 108 35.89 -1.21 3.15
N PRO A 109 37.03 -1.88 3.40
CA PRO A 109 37.82 -2.48 2.32
C PRO A 109 36.98 -3.51 1.56
N THR A 110 36.82 -3.28 0.26
CA THR A 110 36.22 -4.23 -0.67
C THR A 110 37.16 -5.43 -0.81
N SER A 111 36.73 -6.61 -0.36
CA SER A 111 37.34 -7.86 -0.78
C SER A 111 36.89 -8.14 -2.21
N GLU A 112 37.58 -7.51 -3.17
CA GLU A 112 37.34 -7.69 -4.60
C GLU A 112 37.88 -9.05 -5.06
N LYS A 113 37.02 -10.07 -5.04
CA LYS A 113 37.07 -11.17 -6.01
C LYS A 113 35.66 -11.72 -6.20
N GLU A 114 34.90 -11.18 -7.15
CA GLU A 114 33.71 -11.87 -7.66
C GLU A 114 33.28 -11.31 -9.02
N GLY A 115 32.83 -12.23 -9.89
CA GLY A 115 32.83 -12.09 -11.35
C GLY A 115 31.90 -11.01 -11.92
N LYS A 116 32.33 -10.41 -13.03
CA LYS A 116 31.50 -9.58 -13.92
C LYS A 116 30.49 -10.46 -14.66
N GLY A 117 29.48 -10.97 -13.95
CA GLY A 117 28.24 -11.42 -14.60
C GLY A 117 27.37 -10.20 -14.91
N GLU A 118 26.90 -10.06 -16.16
CA GLU A 118 25.92 -9.04 -16.49
C GLU A 118 24.56 -9.47 -15.92
N TYR A 119 24.01 -8.71 -14.96
CA TYR A 119 22.71 -8.98 -14.37
C TYR A 119 21.59 -8.63 -15.37
N ASP A 120 20.85 -9.63 -15.85
CA ASP A 120 19.69 -9.42 -16.72
C ASP A 120 18.39 -9.39 -15.90
N TRP A 121 17.83 -8.20 -15.74
CA TRP A 121 16.56 -7.98 -15.03
C TRP A 121 15.35 -8.66 -15.69
N THR A 122 15.44 -9.04 -16.98
CA THR A 122 14.38 -9.79 -17.65
C THR A 122 14.38 -11.26 -17.27
N GLU A 123 15.53 -11.81 -16.88
CA GLU A 123 15.68 -13.18 -16.40
C GLU A 123 15.39 -13.32 -14.90
N GLU A 124 14.29 -12.70 -14.47
CA GLU A 124 13.87 -12.68 -13.06
C GLU A 124 12.36 -12.90 -12.93
N TRP A 125 11.96 -13.37 -11.75
CA TRP A 125 10.56 -13.47 -11.36
C TRP A 125 10.07 -12.17 -10.73
N TYR A 126 8.94 -11.67 -11.23
CA TYR A 126 8.27 -10.48 -10.68
C TYR A 126 6.91 -10.83 -10.08
N PRO A 127 6.58 -10.29 -8.90
CA PRO A 127 5.29 -10.50 -8.27
C PRO A 127 4.20 -9.75 -9.05
N LEU A 128 3.24 -10.47 -9.61
CA LEU A 128 2.13 -9.89 -10.36
C LEU A 128 0.95 -9.52 -9.48
N TYR A 129 0.47 -10.45 -8.65
CA TYR A 129 -0.77 -10.22 -7.92
C TYR A 129 -0.99 -11.23 -6.81
N LEU A 130 -1.87 -10.90 -5.86
CA LEU A 130 -2.34 -11.89 -4.90
C LEU A 130 -3.31 -12.85 -5.59
N THR A 131 -3.03 -14.15 -5.53
CA THR A 131 -3.80 -15.21 -6.19
C THR A 131 -5.30 -15.09 -5.89
N GLN A 132 -5.66 -14.89 -4.62
CA GLN A 132 -7.04 -14.76 -4.15
C GLN A 132 -7.82 -13.55 -4.72
N ASN A 133 -7.11 -12.56 -5.28
CA ASN A 133 -7.69 -11.33 -5.80
C ASN A 133 -7.79 -11.33 -7.33
N VAL A 134 -7.18 -12.29 -8.03
CA VAL A 134 -7.30 -12.41 -9.49
C VAL A 134 -8.79 -12.64 -9.82
N PRO A 135 -9.38 -11.87 -10.77
CA PRO A 135 -10.76 -12.11 -11.20
C PRO A 135 -10.93 -13.51 -11.79
N GLU A 136 -12.07 -14.14 -11.52
CA GLU A 136 -12.37 -15.49 -12.03
C GLU A 136 -12.94 -15.45 -13.46
N ASP A 137 -13.58 -14.35 -13.82
CA ASP A 137 -14.44 -14.18 -14.99
C ASP A 137 -14.01 -13.03 -15.91
N ALA A 138 -12.86 -12.41 -15.64
CA ALA A 138 -12.37 -11.27 -16.39
C ALA A 138 -10.84 -11.28 -16.51
N PRO A 139 -10.28 -10.80 -17.63
CA PRO A 139 -8.86 -10.53 -17.73
C PRO A 139 -8.44 -9.35 -16.84
N LEU A 140 -7.19 -9.38 -16.39
CA LEU A 140 -6.59 -8.35 -15.53
C LEU A 140 -5.35 -7.77 -16.22
N GLY A 141 -5.42 -6.49 -16.59
CA GLY A 141 -4.28 -5.72 -17.11
C GLY A 141 -3.28 -5.38 -16.00
N LEU A 142 -2.00 -5.58 -16.26
CA LEU A 142 -0.88 -5.35 -15.34
C LEU A 142 0.32 -4.81 -16.12
N THR A 143 1.33 -4.30 -15.42
CA THR A 143 2.56 -3.79 -16.05
C THR A 143 3.80 -4.16 -15.25
N VAL A 144 4.89 -4.45 -15.95
CA VAL A 144 6.25 -4.57 -15.38
C VAL A 144 7.21 -3.78 -16.27
N PHE A 145 7.88 -2.76 -15.73
CA PHE A 145 8.75 -1.84 -16.51
C PHE A 145 8.12 -1.38 -17.84
N ASP A 146 6.90 -0.82 -17.77
CA ASP A 146 6.12 -0.35 -18.92
C ASP A 146 5.73 -1.42 -19.96
N LYS A 147 6.09 -2.70 -19.74
CA LYS A 147 5.58 -3.83 -20.54
C LYS A 147 4.20 -4.20 -20.03
N GLN A 148 3.19 -4.01 -20.88
CA GLN A 148 1.79 -4.30 -20.57
C GLN A 148 1.53 -5.81 -20.69
N LEU A 149 0.91 -6.37 -19.66
CA LEU A 149 0.61 -7.78 -19.50
C LEU A 149 -0.88 -7.97 -19.21
N VAL A 150 -1.45 -9.10 -19.62
CA VAL A 150 -2.81 -9.50 -19.25
C VAL A 150 -2.78 -10.86 -18.56
N LEU A 151 -3.25 -10.90 -17.33
CA LEU A 151 -3.36 -12.11 -16.50
C LEU A 151 -4.83 -12.57 -16.45
N PHE A 152 -5.07 -13.87 -16.62
CA PHE A 152 -6.41 -14.44 -16.48
C PHE A 152 -6.35 -15.94 -16.16
N LYS A 153 -7.49 -16.54 -15.81
CA LYS A 153 -7.65 -17.99 -15.70
C LYS A 153 -8.32 -18.53 -16.97
N ASP A 154 -7.71 -19.52 -17.59
CA ASP A 154 -8.30 -20.20 -18.75
C ASP A 154 -9.41 -21.19 -18.34
N GLY A 155 -10.03 -21.84 -19.33
CA GLY A 155 -11.08 -22.84 -19.11
C GLY A 155 -10.64 -24.08 -18.30
N ASN A 156 -9.33 -24.30 -18.17
CA ASN A 156 -8.75 -25.37 -17.36
C ASN A 156 -8.36 -24.89 -15.96
N SER A 157 -8.80 -23.69 -15.56
CA SER A 157 -8.42 -23.02 -14.31
C SER A 157 -6.92 -22.77 -14.15
N GLN A 158 -6.16 -22.71 -15.25
CA GLN A 158 -4.75 -22.38 -15.23
C GLN A 158 -4.55 -20.88 -15.42
N PHE A 159 -3.64 -20.30 -14.65
CA PHE A 159 -3.24 -18.90 -14.84
C PHE A 159 -2.44 -18.76 -16.13
N ARG A 160 -2.85 -17.82 -16.98
CA ARG A 160 -2.19 -17.48 -18.25
C ARG A 160 -1.84 -16.01 -18.26
N CYS A 161 -0.70 -15.67 -18.86
CA CYS A 161 -0.23 -14.30 -18.98
C CYS A 161 0.23 -14.01 -20.41
N TYR A 162 -0.32 -12.97 -21.04
CA TYR A 162 0.08 -12.54 -22.39
C TYR A 162 0.68 -11.14 -22.37
N GLU A 163 1.39 -10.80 -23.44
CA GLU A 163 1.52 -9.39 -23.84
C GLU A 163 0.10 -8.84 -24.04
N ASP A 164 -0.21 -7.71 -23.39
CA ASP A 164 -1.54 -7.10 -23.43
C ASP A 164 -1.80 -6.34 -24.73
N ARG A 165 -1.73 -7.08 -25.84
CA ARG A 165 -1.74 -6.51 -27.18
C ARG A 165 -2.20 -7.54 -28.20
N CYS A 166 -3.35 -7.29 -28.78
CA CYS A 166 -3.89 -8.11 -29.86
C CYS A 166 -3.01 -7.99 -31.12
N PRO A 167 -2.57 -9.11 -31.73
CA PRO A 167 -1.72 -9.08 -32.93
C PRO A 167 -2.45 -8.55 -34.17
N HIS A 168 -3.78 -8.46 -34.14
CA HIS A 168 -4.57 -7.93 -35.26
C HIS A 168 -4.41 -6.41 -35.42
N ARG A 169 -4.78 -5.62 -34.40
CA ARG A 169 -4.77 -4.15 -34.44
C ARG A 169 -4.42 -3.50 -33.10
N LEU A 170 -3.56 -4.16 -32.32
CA LEU A 170 -2.96 -3.62 -31.09
C LEU A 170 -3.93 -3.29 -29.95
N ALA A 171 -5.20 -3.67 -30.06
CA ALA A 171 -6.16 -3.50 -28.96
C ALA A 171 -5.69 -4.23 -27.69
N LYS A 172 -5.93 -3.62 -26.54
CA LYS A 172 -5.66 -4.25 -25.24
C LYS A 172 -6.54 -5.47 -25.08
N LEU A 173 -5.94 -6.59 -24.73
CA LEU A 173 -6.62 -7.84 -24.46
C LEU A 173 -7.18 -7.87 -23.03
N SER A 174 -6.64 -7.05 -22.12
CA SER A 174 -7.17 -6.81 -20.78
C SER A 174 -8.52 -6.10 -20.75
N GLU A 175 -8.87 -5.38 -21.83
CA GLU A 175 -10.22 -4.87 -22.07
C GLU A 175 -11.12 -5.90 -22.75
N GLY A 176 -10.62 -7.13 -22.93
CA GLY A 176 -11.32 -8.27 -23.49
C GLY A 176 -12.32 -8.92 -22.54
N GLN A 177 -12.73 -10.14 -22.90
CA GLN A 177 -13.54 -10.99 -22.03
C GLN A 177 -13.05 -12.45 -22.07
N LEU A 178 -13.44 -13.22 -21.05
CA LEU A 178 -13.28 -14.67 -21.07
C LEU A 178 -14.51 -15.31 -21.72
N PHE A 179 -14.29 -16.00 -22.84
CA PHE A 179 -15.34 -16.67 -23.59
C PHE A 179 -14.93 -18.12 -23.89
N ASP A 180 -15.74 -19.09 -23.48
CA ASP A 180 -15.44 -20.53 -23.60
C ASP A 180 -14.02 -20.89 -23.10
N GLY A 181 -13.62 -20.32 -21.96
CA GLY A 181 -12.32 -20.55 -21.34
C GLY A 181 -11.12 -19.93 -22.07
N ARG A 182 -11.36 -19.01 -23.01
CA ARG A 182 -10.36 -18.36 -23.86
C ARG A 182 -10.43 -16.84 -23.72
N LEU A 183 -9.33 -16.17 -24.01
CA LEU A 183 -9.32 -14.71 -24.03
C LEU A 183 -9.81 -14.20 -25.39
N GLU A 184 -10.91 -13.46 -25.38
CA GLU A 184 -11.49 -12.83 -26.57
C GLU A 184 -11.21 -11.33 -26.59
N CYS A 185 -10.65 -10.87 -27.71
CA CYS A 185 -10.45 -9.44 -27.96
C CYS A 185 -11.79 -8.78 -28.33
N LEU A 186 -12.27 -7.82 -27.53
CA LEU A 186 -13.54 -7.13 -27.78
C LEU A 186 -13.53 -6.20 -29.01
N TYR A 187 -12.39 -5.99 -29.68
CA TYR A 187 -12.39 -5.20 -30.90
C TYR A 187 -13.01 -5.96 -32.09
N HIS A 188 -12.65 -7.24 -32.28
CA HIS A 188 -13.10 -8.03 -33.44
C HIS A 188 -13.46 -9.48 -33.11
N GLY A 189 -13.45 -9.88 -31.84
CA GLY A 189 -13.81 -11.23 -31.39
C GLY A 189 -12.76 -12.30 -31.68
N TRP A 190 -11.50 -11.92 -31.92
CA TRP A 190 -10.41 -12.90 -32.05
C TRP A 190 -10.18 -13.58 -30.70
N GLN A 191 -10.19 -14.92 -30.69
CA GLN A 191 -10.03 -15.72 -29.47
C GLN A 191 -8.68 -16.44 -29.45
N PHE A 192 -8.03 -16.41 -28.29
CA PHE A 192 -6.72 -17.01 -28.05
C PHE A 192 -6.82 -18.08 -26.97
N GLU A 193 -6.26 -19.26 -27.23
CA GLU A 193 -6.13 -20.33 -26.24
C GLU A 193 -4.96 -20.08 -25.29
N GLY A 194 -4.85 -20.88 -24.21
CA GLY A 194 -3.89 -20.71 -23.11
C GLY A 194 -2.44 -20.44 -23.54
N GLU A 195 -1.97 -21.09 -24.60
CA GLU A 195 -0.63 -21.00 -25.18
C GLU A 195 -0.48 -19.83 -26.17
N GLY A 196 -1.48 -18.97 -26.27
CA GLY A 196 -1.47 -17.74 -27.05
C GLY A 196 -1.81 -17.89 -28.53
N LYS A 197 -2.11 -19.10 -28.99
CA LYS A 197 -2.51 -19.34 -30.39
C LYS A 197 -3.94 -18.86 -30.63
N CYS A 198 -4.16 -18.15 -31.74
CA CYS A 198 -5.52 -17.80 -32.16
C CYS A 198 -6.24 -19.04 -32.69
N VAL A 199 -7.43 -19.27 -32.15
CA VAL A 199 -8.26 -20.44 -32.45
C VAL A 199 -9.61 -20.08 -33.06
N LYS A 200 -9.99 -18.80 -33.04
CA LYS A 200 -11.21 -18.31 -33.67
C LYS A 200 -11.04 -16.88 -34.16
N ILE A 201 -11.41 -16.65 -35.41
CA ILE A 201 -11.53 -15.34 -36.04
C ILE A 201 -12.94 -15.26 -36.63
N PRO A 202 -13.88 -14.52 -36.04
CA PRO A 202 -15.28 -14.53 -36.49
C PRO A 202 -15.46 -14.07 -37.95
N GLN A 203 -14.55 -13.22 -38.45
CA GLN A 203 -14.60 -12.69 -39.82
C GLN A 203 -13.89 -13.59 -40.84
N LEU A 204 -13.29 -14.70 -40.41
CA LEU A 204 -12.62 -15.63 -41.30
C LEU A 204 -13.63 -16.66 -41.83
N PRO A 205 -13.71 -16.90 -43.16
CA PRO A 205 -14.57 -17.95 -43.71
C PRO A 205 -14.31 -19.31 -43.07
N ALA A 206 -15.36 -20.14 -42.94
CA ALA A 206 -15.28 -21.42 -42.21
C ALA A 206 -14.28 -22.42 -42.82
N ASP A 207 -14.02 -22.31 -44.12
CA ASP A 207 -13.06 -23.13 -44.88
C ASP A 207 -11.64 -22.54 -44.90
N ALA A 208 -11.46 -21.29 -44.48
CA ALA A 208 -10.17 -20.63 -44.45
C ALA A 208 -9.38 -20.98 -43.18
N LYS A 209 -8.04 -21.11 -43.34
CA LYS A 209 -7.13 -21.43 -42.23
C LYS A 209 -6.73 -20.16 -41.48
N ILE A 210 -6.74 -20.22 -40.15
CA ILE A 210 -6.19 -19.15 -39.31
C ILE A 210 -4.67 -19.03 -39.60
N PRO A 211 -4.14 -17.82 -39.87
CA PRO A 211 -2.72 -17.61 -40.10
C PRO A 211 -1.88 -18.09 -38.92
N ARG A 212 -0.76 -18.77 -39.18
CA ARG A 212 0.15 -19.26 -38.10
C ARG A 212 0.76 -18.14 -37.26
N THR A 213 0.83 -16.92 -37.80
CA THR A 213 1.33 -15.73 -37.11
C THR A 213 0.27 -15.05 -36.24
N ALA A 214 -0.98 -15.51 -36.26
CA ALA A 214 -2.04 -15.04 -35.37
C ALA A 214 -1.84 -15.63 -33.97
N CYS A 215 -0.75 -15.24 -33.30
CA CYS A 215 -0.44 -15.64 -31.94
C CYS A 215 -0.08 -14.42 -31.10
N VAL A 216 -0.48 -14.44 -29.83
CA VAL A 216 0.00 -13.48 -28.82
C VAL A 216 1.28 -14.01 -28.19
N LYS A 217 2.14 -13.11 -27.71
CA LYS A 217 3.30 -13.53 -26.91
C LYS A 217 2.81 -13.92 -25.52
N THR A 218 3.32 -15.03 -25.00
CA THR A 218 2.98 -15.56 -23.69
C THR A 218 4.13 -15.40 -22.73
N TYR A 219 3.81 -15.16 -21.45
CA TYR A 219 4.77 -15.12 -20.36
C TYR A 219 4.50 -16.27 -19.40
N GLU A 220 5.56 -16.90 -18.93
CA GLU A 220 5.46 -17.97 -17.93
C GLU A 220 5.04 -17.40 -16.58
N VAL A 221 4.09 -18.07 -15.93
CA VAL A 221 3.62 -17.71 -14.59
C VAL A 221 3.69 -18.88 -13.63
N ARG A 222 3.86 -18.56 -12.35
CA ARG A 222 3.81 -19.52 -11.24
C ARG A 222 2.97 -18.94 -10.11
N ASP A 223 2.06 -19.73 -9.56
CA ASP A 223 1.42 -19.42 -8.29
C ASP A 223 2.28 -20.02 -7.16
N SER A 224 2.92 -19.16 -6.37
CA SER A 224 3.78 -19.58 -5.27
C SER A 224 3.42 -18.81 -4.01
N GLN A 225 3.09 -19.57 -2.96
CA GLN A 225 2.72 -19.08 -1.62
C GLN A 225 1.61 -17.99 -1.64
N GLY A 226 0.66 -18.07 -2.59
CA GLY A 226 -0.47 -17.15 -2.71
C GLY A 226 -0.19 -15.87 -3.50
N VAL A 227 0.91 -15.84 -4.25
CA VAL A 227 1.30 -14.76 -5.14
C VAL A 227 1.52 -15.34 -6.53
N ILE A 228 0.95 -14.70 -7.55
CA ILE A 228 1.26 -14.99 -8.95
C ILE A 228 2.55 -14.28 -9.29
N TRP A 229 3.51 -15.02 -9.83
CA TRP A 229 4.80 -14.54 -10.31
C TRP A 229 4.86 -14.66 -11.83
N VAL A 230 5.57 -13.74 -12.48
CA VAL A 230 5.84 -13.79 -13.93
C VAL A 230 7.33 -13.78 -14.21
N TRP A 231 7.75 -14.61 -15.16
CA TRP A 231 9.08 -14.59 -15.72
C TRP A 231 9.12 -13.64 -16.91
N MET A 232 9.96 -12.61 -16.87
CA MET A 232 9.90 -11.51 -17.84
C MET A 232 10.69 -11.74 -19.14
N SER A 233 11.51 -12.78 -19.21
CA SER A 233 12.27 -13.12 -20.41
C SER A 233 11.45 -14.01 -21.34
N LEU A 234 11.38 -13.60 -22.60
CA LEU A 234 10.84 -14.41 -23.71
C LEU A 234 11.93 -15.19 -24.44
N LYS A 235 13.20 -14.95 -24.10
CA LYS A 235 14.36 -15.54 -24.79
C LYS A 235 14.88 -16.77 -24.07
N THR A 236 14.70 -16.83 -22.75
CA THR A 236 15.22 -17.88 -21.89
C THR A 236 14.10 -18.53 -21.10
N PRO A 237 14.16 -19.86 -20.89
CA PRO A 237 13.16 -20.57 -20.12
C PRO A 237 13.13 -20.05 -18.67
N PRO A 238 11.98 -20.16 -17.98
CA PRO A 238 11.87 -19.77 -16.58
C PRO A 238 12.87 -20.56 -15.72
N ASN A 239 13.57 -19.85 -14.84
CA ASN A 239 14.45 -20.49 -13.87
C ASN A 239 13.76 -20.58 -12.50
N ASP A 240 13.27 -21.76 -12.15
CA ASP A 240 12.58 -21.99 -10.87
C ASP A 240 13.50 -21.79 -9.64
N SER A 241 14.83 -21.89 -9.79
CA SER A 241 15.76 -21.63 -8.68
C SER A 241 15.81 -20.15 -8.28
N LYS A 242 15.34 -19.25 -9.15
CA LYS A 242 15.22 -17.81 -8.88
C LYS A 242 13.85 -17.43 -8.31
N LEU A 243 12.91 -18.36 -8.23
CA LEU A 243 11.59 -18.10 -7.67
C LEU A 243 11.71 -18.01 -6.14
N PRO A 244 11.39 -16.86 -5.50
CA PRO A 244 11.61 -16.68 -4.08
C PRO A 244 10.78 -17.66 -3.23
N TRP A 245 11.37 -18.16 -2.15
CA TRP A 245 10.69 -18.99 -1.15
C TRP A 245 10.77 -18.36 0.24
N PHE A 246 9.62 -18.25 0.91
CA PHE A 246 9.50 -17.60 2.20
C PHE A 246 9.22 -18.62 3.30
N GLU A 247 10.26 -19.01 4.02
CA GLU A 247 10.20 -20.08 5.02
C GLU A 247 9.11 -19.87 6.08
N ASN A 248 9.00 -18.67 6.62
CA ASN A 248 7.99 -18.36 7.64
C ASN A 248 6.56 -18.57 7.15
N PHE A 249 6.27 -18.32 5.87
CA PHE A 249 4.94 -18.51 5.27
C PHE A 249 4.59 -19.98 5.06
N ALA A 250 5.58 -20.89 5.07
CA ALA A 250 5.38 -22.33 5.01
C ALA A 250 5.17 -22.96 6.40
N ARG A 251 5.43 -22.22 7.49
CA ARG A 251 5.35 -22.76 8.84
C ARG A 251 3.90 -23.08 9.25
N PRO A 252 3.66 -24.19 9.95
CA PRO A 252 2.35 -24.50 10.50
C PRO A 252 1.83 -23.37 11.40
N GLY A 253 0.56 -23.02 11.24
CA GLY A 253 -0.09 -21.98 12.05
C GLY A 253 0.30 -20.54 11.72
N PHE A 254 1.21 -20.32 10.77
CA PHE A 254 1.52 -18.98 10.29
C PHE A 254 0.31 -18.40 9.57
N ARG A 255 -0.08 -17.19 9.96
CA ARG A 255 -1.21 -16.48 9.36
C ARG A 255 -0.78 -15.10 8.95
N ASP A 256 -1.18 -14.68 7.76
CA ASP A 256 -0.86 -13.38 7.21
C ASP A 256 -2.09 -12.54 6.86
N ILE A 257 -1.87 -11.23 6.84
CA ILE A 257 -2.75 -10.24 6.23
C ILE A 257 -1.99 -9.69 5.02
N SER A 258 -2.60 -9.83 3.85
CA SER A 258 -1.99 -9.54 2.57
C SER A 258 -2.80 -8.51 1.79
N THR A 259 -2.14 -7.48 1.28
CA THR A 259 -2.76 -6.39 0.51
C THR A 259 -1.91 -6.01 -0.70
N THR A 260 -2.57 -5.52 -1.75
CA THR A 260 -1.94 -5.00 -2.97
C THR A 260 -2.18 -3.49 -3.03
N HIS A 261 -1.14 -2.73 -3.42
CA HIS A 261 -1.16 -1.27 -3.55
C HIS A 261 -0.45 -0.82 -4.83
N GLU A 262 -1.09 -0.02 -5.67
CA GLU A 262 -0.42 0.73 -6.74
C GLU A 262 -0.05 2.16 -6.30
N LEU A 263 1.21 2.55 -6.50
CA LEU A 263 1.80 3.73 -5.89
C LEU A 263 2.39 4.68 -6.96
N PRO A 264 2.20 6.01 -6.83
CA PRO A 264 2.64 7.04 -7.76
C PRO A 264 4.09 7.50 -7.52
N TYR A 265 5.00 6.55 -7.30
CA TYR A 265 6.44 6.81 -7.24
C TYR A 265 7.24 5.56 -7.61
N ASP A 266 8.52 5.76 -7.95
CA ASP A 266 9.37 4.69 -8.44
C ASP A 266 9.63 3.57 -7.42
N HIS A 267 9.78 2.34 -7.92
CA HIS A 267 10.02 1.15 -7.12
C HIS A 267 11.26 1.25 -6.23
N SER A 268 12.31 1.95 -6.68
CA SER A 268 13.58 2.04 -5.95
C SER A 268 13.45 2.91 -4.70
N ILE A 269 12.67 3.99 -4.78
CA ILE A 269 12.35 4.87 -3.65
C ILE A 269 11.45 4.14 -2.66
N LEU A 270 10.50 3.35 -3.15
CA LEU A 270 9.68 2.52 -2.29
C LEU A 270 10.53 1.50 -1.53
N LEU A 271 11.43 0.79 -2.21
CA LEU A 271 12.32 -0.17 -1.55
C LEU A 271 13.19 0.49 -0.48
N GLU A 272 13.76 1.67 -0.75
CA GLU A 272 14.50 2.46 0.24
C GLU A 272 13.66 2.76 1.47
N ASN A 273 12.44 3.27 1.29
CA ASN A 273 11.55 3.58 2.40
C ASN A 273 11.21 2.33 3.22
N LEU A 274 10.93 1.20 2.56
CA LEU A 274 10.56 -0.04 3.24
C LEU A 274 11.73 -0.68 4.02
N MET A 275 12.98 -0.42 3.61
CA MET A 275 14.17 -0.92 4.31
C MET A 275 14.73 0.06 5.35
N ASP A 276 14.19 1.27 5.46
CA ASP A 276 14.59 2.28 6.44
C ASP A 276 13.74 2.18 7.72
N PRO A 277 14.21 1.52 8.78
CA PRO A 277 13.49 1.49 10.06
C PRO A 277 13.47 2.83 10.82
N ALA A 278 14.34 3.80 10.49
CA ALA A 278 14.52 5.01 11.28
C ALA A 278 13.34 5.99 11.14
N HIS A 279 12.67 6.02 9.98
CA HIS A 279 11.51 6.88 9.78
C HIS A 279 10.26 6.38 10.55
N VAL A 280 10.16 5.08 10.86
CA VAL A 280 8.93 4.45 11.35
C VAL A 280 8.36 5.14 12.61
N PRO A 281 9.14 5.43 13.67
CA PRO A 281 8.63 6.12 14.86
C PRO A 281 8.22 7.58 14.59
N ILE A 282 8.76 8.19 13.52
CA ILE A 282 8.59 9.61 13.20
C ILE A 282 7.40 9.82 12.26
N SER A 283 7.44 9.19 11.08
CA SER A 283 6.44 9.35 10.03
C SER A 283 5.10 8.78 10.45
N HIS A 284 5.10 7.66 11.19
CA HIS A 284 3.87 6.99 11.63
C HIS A 284 3.47 7.29 13.06
N ASP A 285 4.03 8.33 13.68
CA ASP A 285 3.67 8.75 15.04
C ASP A 285 2.14 8.89 15.20
N ARG A 286 1.59 8.14 16.16
CA ARG A 286 0.16 8.10 16.53
C ARG A 286 -0.80 7.65 15.43
N THR A 287 -0.29 7.07 14.36
CA THR A 287 -1.12 6.45 13.30
C THR A 287 -1.77 5.20 13.82
N ASP A 288 -0.96 4.44 14.55
CA ASP A 288 -1.29 3.27 15.37
C ASP A 288 -0.59 3.41 16.74
N TRP A 289 -0.86 2.51 17.67
CA TRP A 289 -0.26 2.54 19.02
C TRP A 289 1.21 2.08 19.06
N THR A 290 1.74 1.53 17.96
CA THR A 290 3.06 0.89 17.88
C THR A 290 4.19 1.87 17.55
N ALA A 291 3.91 2.85 16.68
CA ALA A 291 4.87 3.88 16.30
C ALA A 291 4.71 5.12 17.18
N LYS A 292 5.74 5.38 17.99
CA LYS A 292 5.78 6.51 18.92
C LYS A 292 7.04 7.33 18.67
N ARG A 293 6.88 8.64 18.48
CA ARG A 293 8.00 9.53 18.19
C ARG A 293 9.13 9.43 19.22
N GLU A 294 8.79 9.26 20.49
CA GLU A 294 9.74 9.10 21.59
C GLU A 294 10.62 7.85 21.50
N ASN A 295 10.26 6.86 20.67
CA ASN A 295 11.06 5.67 20.43
C ASN A 295 12.16 5.89 19.37
N ALA A 296 12.22 7.06 18.73
CA ALA A 296 13.28 7.38 17.78
C ALA A 296 14.64 7.43 18.48
N GLN A 297 15.59 6.67 17.95
CA GLN A 297 16.92 6.46 18.53
C GLN A 297 17.88 5.89 17.49
N PRO A 298 19.21 5.93 17.74
CA PRO A 298 20.16 5.24 16.88
C PRO A 298 19.87 3.74 16.77
N LEU A 299 20.15 3.20 15.59
CA LEU A 299 19.98 1.79 15.27
C LEU A 299 21.34 1.13 15.04
N GLY A 300 21.43 -0.14 15.42
CA GLY A 300 22.58 -1.00 15.16
C GLY A 300 22.30 -1.89 13.96
N PHE A 301 23.27 -1.97 13.04
CA PHE A 301 23.19 -2.80 11.83
C PHE A 301 24.36 -3.78 11.76
N GLU A 302 24.11 -4.92 11.14
CA GLU A 302 25.11 -5.94 10.85
C GLU A 302 24.85 -6.54 9.49
N VAL A 303 25.63 -6.14 8.49
CA VAL A 303 25.51 -6.74 7.17
C VAL A 303 26.27 -8.06 7.17
N THR A 304 25.55 -9.17 7.02
CA THR A 304 26.12 -10.52 7.06
C THR A 304 26.30 -11.14 5.68
N GLU A 305 25.61 -10.61 4.67
CA GLU A 305 25.61 -11.16 3.31
C GLU A 305 25.55 -10.03 2.27
N ARG A 306 26.33 -10.17 1.19
CA ARG A 306 26.26 -9.35 -0.03
C ARG A 306 26.45 -10.27 -1.23
N THR A 307 25.55 -10.22 -2.20
CA THR A 307 25.57 -10.99 -3.43
C THR A 307 25.11 -10.13 -4.61
N ASP A 308 25.23 -10.64 -5.84
CA ASP A 308 24.62 -9.98 -7.02
C ASP A 308 23.09 -9.94 -6.94
N ARG A 309 22.48 -10.84 -6.18
CA ARG A 309 21.04 -10.91 -5.96
C ARG A 309 20.58 -10.16 -4.70
N GLY A 310 21.45 -9.41 -4.03
CA GLY A 310 21.04 -8.55 -2.91
C GLY A 310 21.91 -8.71 -1.67
N PHE A 311 21.32 -8.49 -0.50
CA PHE A 311 22.04 -8.44 0.77
C PHE A 311 21.14 -8.79 1.94
N ALA A 312 21.74 -9.17 3.06
CA ALA A 312 21.00 -9.49 4.26
C ALA A 312 21.81 -9.20 5.53
N GLY A 313 21.08 -9.12 6.64
CA GLY A 313 21.70 -9.02 7.95
C GLY A 313 20.78 -8.58 9.07
N TRP A 314 21.37 -8.30 10.22
CA TRP A 314 20.66 -8.07 11.46
C TRP A 314 20.58 -6.59 11.79
N TRP A 315 19.44 -6.16 12.34
CA TRP A 315 19.28 -4.80 12.84
C TRP A 315 18.42 -4.77 14.11
N GLY A 316 18.61 -3.71 14.89
CA GLY A 316 17.87 -3.49 16.12
C GLY A 316 18.13 -2.11 16.70
N THR A 317 17.51 -1.85 17.85
CA THR A 317 17.78 -0.62 18.59
C THR A 317 19.13 -0.72 19.28
N GLU A 318 19.89 0.36 19.33
CA GLU A 318 21.19 0.35 20.02
C GLU A 318 21.02 0.10 21.54
N LYS A 319 19.93 0.60 22.12
CA LYS A 319 19.63 0.47 23.57
C LYS A 319 19.37 -0.96 24.00
N ASP A 320 18.74 -1.78 23.17
CA ASP A 320 18.40 -3.17 23.52
C ASP A 320 19.61 -4.10 23.40
N GLY A 321 20.74 -3.63 22.84
CA GLY A 321 21.98 -4.40 22.65
C GLY A 321 21.85 -5.64 21.75
N SER A 322 20.64 -5.98 21.31
CA SER A 322 20.30 -7.17 20.54
C SER A 322 19.70 -6.77 19.20
N LYS A 323 20.30 -7.27 18.12
CA LYS A 323 19.82 -7.08 16.75
C LYS A 323 18.76 -8.12 16.43
N GLY A 324 17.58 -7.98 17.04
CA GLY A 324 16.53 -9.00 17.01
C GLY A 324 15.71 -9.07 15.71
N ASN A 325 16.02 -8.28 14.69
CA ASN A 325 15.33 -8.29 13.39
C ASN A 325 16.31 -8.66 12.28
N PHE A 326 15.88 -9.52 11.36
CA PHE A 326 16.64 -9.94 10.20
C PHE A 326 16.04 -9.35 8.94
N LEU A 327 16.80 -8.52 8.22
CA LEU A 327 16.42 -7.97 6.93
C LEU A 327 17.10 -8.75 5.81
N ARG A 328 16.34 -9.08 4.76
CA ARG A 328 16.86 -9.64 3.52
C ARG A 328 16.24 -8.91 2.34
N PHE A 329 17.08 -8.36 1.48
CA PHE A 329 16.71 -7.92 0.16
C PHE A 329 17.15 -8.98 -0.85
N GLU A 330 16.20 -9.45 -1.65
CA GLU A 330 16.44 -10.35 -2.77
C GLU A 330 15.94 -9.69 -4.06
N ALA A 331 16.86 -9.60 -5.02
CA ALA A 331 16.65 -8.92 -6.27
C ALA A 331 15.56 -9.59 -7.12
N PRO A 332 14.84 -8.81 -7.92
CA PRO A 332 14.90 -7.35 -8.02
C PRO A 332 13.95 -6.63 -7.04
N CYS A 333 13.05 -7.35 -6.37
CA CYS A 333 11.81 -6.77 -5.86
C CYS A 333 11.33 -7.30 -4.51
N VAL A 334 12.13 -8.12 -3.82
CA VAL A 334 11.73 -8.79 -2.59
C VAL A 334 12.46 -8.18 -1.40
N LEU A 335 11.70 -7.74 -0.40
CA LEU A 335 12.25 -7.30 0.88
C LEU A 335 11.53 -8.02 2.02
N GLN A 336 12.30 -8.64 2.90
CA GLN A 336 11.83 -9.34 4.08
C GLN A 336 12.38 -8.70 5.33
N ASN A 337 11.54 -8.58 6.35
CA ASN A 337 11.93 -8.23 7.70
C ASN A 337 11.33 -9.28 8.66
N ASN A 338 12.18 -10.19 9.11
CA ASN A 338 11.80 -11.33 9.92
C ASN A 338 12.21 -11.10 11.36
N LYS A 339 11.39 -11.59 12.29
CA LYS A 339 11.70 -11.58 13.71
C LYS A 339 11.32 -12.91 14.33
N GLU A 340 12.26 -13.48 15.06
CA GLU A 340 12.04 -14.64 15.91
C GLU A 340 11.96 -14.17 17.36
N PHE A 341 10.99 -14.69 18.12
CA PHE A 341 10.83 -14.35 19.52
C PHE A 341 10.25 -15.52 20.30
N VAL A 342 10.77 -15.72 21.51
CA VAL A 342 10.28 -16.75 22.43
C VAL A 342 9.24 -16.12 23.35
N ASP A 343 8.11 -16.79 23.51
CA ASP A 343 7.04 -16.30 24.39
C ASP A 343 7.22 -16.72 25.86
N LYS A 344 6.28 -16.31 26.71
CA LYS A 344 6.30 -16.62 28.16
C LYS A 344 6.22 -18.12 28.48
N ASN A 345 5.76 -18.93 27.53
CA ASN A 345 5.65 -20.38 27.68
C ASN A 345 6.89 -21.11 27.14
N GLY A 346 7.89 -20.38 26.62
CA GLY A 346 9.06 -20.96 25.98
C GLY A 346 8.84 -21.36 24.51
N GLU A 347 7.68 -21.01 23.92
CA GLU A 347 7.40 -21.34 22.52
C GLU A 347 8.04 -20.31 21.58
N THR A 348 8.74 -20.81 20.56
CA THR A 348 9.35 -19.96 19.53
C THR A 348 8.29 -19.52 18.52
N ASN A 349 8.21 -18.22 18.31
CA ASN A 349 7.25 -17.59 17.42
C ASN A 349 7.96 -16.74 16.37
N TYR A 350 7.33 -16.65 15.20
CA TYR A 350 7.89 -15.98 14.04
C TYR A 350 6.96 -14.87 13.58
N PHE A 351 7.54 -13.74 13.22
CA PHE A 351 6.90 -12.64 12.53
C PHE A 351 7.64 -12.37 11.22
N SER A 352 6.89 -12.05 10.16
CA SER A 352 7.45 -11.57 8.90
C SER A 352 6.67 -10.37 8.39
N GLY A 353 7.37 -9.28 8.11
CA GLY A 353 6.95 -8.29 7.13
C GLY A 353 7.59 -8.62 5.79
N LEU A 354 6.79 -9.01 4.82
CA LEU A 354 7.21 -9.31 3.45
C LEU A 354 6.64 -8.24 2.52
N PHE A 355 7.53 -7.63 1.75
CA PHE A 355 7.24 -6.57 0.81
C PHE A 355 7.72 -6.99 -0.58
N LEU A 356 6.79 -7.08 -1.52
CA LEU A 356 7.05 -7.45 -2.91
C LEU A 356 6.79 -6.23 -3.78
N CYS A 357 7.85 -5.49 -4.12
CA CYS A 357 7.82 -4.19 -4.79
C CYS A 357 8.20 -4.34 -6.27
N ARG A 358 7.21 -4.46 -7.16
CA ARG A 358 7.50 -4.46 -8.60
C ARG A 358 7.55 -3.02 -9.15
N PRO A 359 8.44 -2.75 -10.11
CA PRO A 359 8.34 -1.59 -10.98
C PRO A 359 7.21 -1.81 -12.01
N THR A 360 6.19 -0.96 -12.00
CA THR A 360 5.15 -0.98 -13.03
C THR A 360 5.55 -0.14 -14.23
N GLY A 361 6.26 0.96 -14.00
CA GLY A 361 6.75 1.89 -15.01
C GLY A 361 7.46 3.05 -14.34
N GLN A 362 7.96 4.00 -15.13
CA GLN A 362 8.67 5.14 -14.52
C GLN A 362 7.77 5.95 -13.58
N GLY A 363 8.23 6.14 -12.34
CA GLY A 363 7.49 6.89 -11.32
C GLY A 363 6.22 6.18 -10.85
N LYS A 364 6.07 4.88 -11.12
CA LYS A 364 4.96 4.05 -10.68
C LYS A 364 5.48 2.70 -10.18
N SER A 365 4.89 2.21 -9.10
CA SER A 365 5.23 0.90 -8.54
C SER A 365 3.99 0.18 -8.05
N MET A 366 4.09 -1.14 -7.88
CA MET A 366 3.08 -1.92 -7.19
C MET A 366 3.74 -2.69 -6.05
N LEU A 367 3.06 -2.67 -4.91
CA LEU A 367 3.50 -3.30 -3.69
C LEU A 367 2.47 -4.34 -3.23
N ILE A 368 2.91 -5.59 -3.09
CA ILE A 368 2.20 -6.58 -2.27
C ILE A 368 2.84 -6.60 -0.89
N VAL A 369 2.06 -6.27 0.13
CA VAL A 369 2.50 -6.29 1.53
C VAL A 369 1.83 -7.43 2.24
N ARG A 370 2.64 -8.24 2.94
CA ARG A 370 2.19 -9.40 3.69
C ARG A 370 2.81 -9.36 5.08
N PHE A 371 1.98 -9.13 6.08
CA PHE A 371 2.39 -9.21 7.48
C PHE A 371 1.84 -10.49 8.08
N GLY A 372 2.73 -11.37 8.54
CA GLY A 372 2.33 -12.63 9.12
C GLY A 372 3.00 -12.95 10.44
N THR A 373 2.34 -13.80 11.22
CA THR A 373 2.81 -14.25 12.53
C THR A 373 2.31 -15.66 12.85
N THR A 374 3.09 -16.44 13.59
CA THR A 374 2.59 -17.70 14.21
C THR A 374 1.71 -17.43 15.43
N LYS A 375 1.87 -16.26 16.07
CA LYS A 375 1.12 -15.87 17.26
C LYS A 375 0.28 -14.63 16.98
N SER A 376 -1.03 -14.83 16.90
CA SER A 376 -2.02 -13.76 16.77
C SER A 376 -2.88 -13.66 18.03
N SER A 377 -3.15 -12.44 18.52
CA SER A 377 -4.13 -12.25 19.59
C SER A 377 -5.51 -12.77 19.16
N PRO A 378 -6.27 -13.49 20.02
CA PRO A 378 -7.61 -13.97 19.71
C PRO A 378 -8.56 -12.85 19.26
N LEU A 379 -8.34 -11.63 19.76
CA LEU A 379 -9.18 -10.47 19.48
C LEU A 379 -9.06 -9.98 18.03
N VAL A 380 -7.97 -10.32 17.31
CA VAL A 380 -7.84 -10.03 15.87
C VAL A 380 -8.96 -10.71 15.07
N LYS A 381 -9.49 -11.84 15.54
CA LYS A 381 -10.61 -12.55 14.88
C LYS A 381 -11.94 -11.79 14.98
N VAL A 382 -12.06 -10.84 15.91
CA VAL A 382 -13.27 -10.02 16.09
C VAL A 382 -13.32 -8.90 15.04
N PHE A 383 -12.16 -8.42 14.59
CA PHE A 383 -12.09 -7.36 13.60
C PHE A 383 -12.22 -7.93 12.19
N PRO A 384 -13.14 -7.41 11.37
CA PRO A 384 -13.23 -7.80 9.96
C PRO A 384 -11.92 -7.52 9.22
N LYS A 385 -11.51 -8.42 8.33
CA LYS A 385 -10.27 -8.27 7.54
C LYS A 385 -10.19 -6.94 6.79
N TRP A 386 -11.29 -6.47 6.20
CA TRP A 386 -11.34 -5.20 5.48
C TRP A 386 -10.98 -4.00 6.37
N TYR A 387 -11.36 -4.04 7.66
CA TYR A 387 -11.06 -2.99 8.61
C TYR A 387 -9.55 -2.96 8.93
N LEU A 388 -8.95 -4.13 9.10
CA LEU A 388 -7.50 -4.27 9.30
C LEU A 388 -6.73 -3.80 8.05
N HIS A 389 -7.21 -4.12 6.84
CA HIS A 389 -6.61 -3.65 5.59
C HIS A 389 -6.61 -2.13 5.51
N GLN A 390 -7.76 -1.51 5.79
CA GLN A 390 -7.88 -0.07 5.78
C GLN A 390 -6.95 0.60 6.80
N ASN A 391 -6.78 0.02 7.99
CA ASN A 391 -5.85 0.57 8.97
C ASN A 391 -4.40 0.48 8.49
N ALA A 392 -4.01 -0.66 7.91
CA ALA A 392 -2.69 -0.83 7.30
C ALA A 392 -2.43 0.14 6.13
N CYS A 393 -3.48 0.54 5.39
CA CYS A 393 -3.35 1.54 4.32
C CYS A 393 -2.87 2.91 4.79
N LYS A 394 -3.13 3.27 6.06
CA LYS A 394 -2.79 4.61 6.59
C LYS A 394 -1.29 4.89 6.56
N VAL A 395 -0.47 3.85 6.78
CA VAL A 395 1.00 3.94 6.76
C VAL A 395 1.45 4.49 5.40
N PHE A 396 1.05 3.84 4.31
CA PHE A 396 1.40 4.26 2.95
C PHE A 396 0.87 5.64 2.59
N GLU A 397 -0.28 6.04 3.12
CA GLU A 397 -0.86 7.36 2.86
C GLU A 397 -0.07 8.48 3.51
N GLN A 398 0.62 8.20 4.61
CA GLN A 398 1.49 9.15 5.28
C GLN A 398 2.82 9.30 4.55
N ASP A 399 3.35 8.22 3.97
CA ASP A 399 4.62 8.26 3.25
C ASP A 399 4.48 8.87 1.85
N MET A 400 3.30 8.70 1.25
CA MET A 400 3.00 9.06 -0.13
C MET A 400 3.51 10.45 -0.54
N GLY A 401 3.23 11.46 0.29
CA GLY A 401 3.63 12.84 0.01
C GLY A 401 5.14 13.05 0.02
N PHE A 402 5.86 12.36 0.91
CA PHE A 402 7.32 12.44 0.99
C PHE A 402 7.97 11.73 -0.20
N LEU A 403 7.54 10.50 -0.49
CA LEU A 403 8.17 9.66 -1.51
C LEU A 403 7.92 10.19 -2.93
N SER A 404 6.72 10.69 -3.21
CA SER A 404 6.43 11.37 -4.49
C SER A 404 7.28 12.62 -4.69
N SER A 405 7.48 13.43 -3.63
CA SER A 405 8.36 14.60 -3.69
C SER A 405 9.84 14.22 -3.88
N GLN A 406 10.32 13.17 -3.22
CA GLN A 406 11.68 12.66 -3.42
C GLN A 406 11.88 12.18 -4.87
N ASN A 407 10.89 11.47 -5.43
CA ASN A 407 10.92 11.02 -6.82
C ASN A 407 11.04 12.18 -7.81
N GLU A 408 10.28 13.26 -7.58
CA GLU A 408 10.36 14.48 -8.40
C GLU A 408 11.77 15.10 -8.35
N ILE A 409 12.36 15.21 -7.15
CA ILE A 409 13.71 15.78 -6.99
C ILE A 409 14.74 14.91 -7.72
N LEU A 410 14.72 13.59 -7.54
CA LEU A 410 15.68 12.70 -8.22
C LEU A 410 15.60 12.82 -9.76
N LEU A 411 14.38 12.85 -10.31
CA LEU A 411 14.17 13.00 -11.76
C LEU A 411 14.55 14.41 -12.28
N LYS A 412 14.45 15.44 -11.42
CA LYS A 412 14.83 16.81 -11.76
C LYS A 412 16.34 17.01 -11.73
N GLU A 413 17.00 16.58 -10.65
CA GLU A 413 18.43 16.81 -10.43
C GLU A 413 19.29 15.90 -11.31
N LYS A 414 18.83 14.68 -11.63
CA LYS A 414 19.49 13.74 -12.56
C LYS A 414 20.95 13.43 -12.22
N VAL A 415 21.27 13.44 -10.93
CA VAL A 415 22.59 13.07 -10.41
C VAL A 415 22.50 11.81 -9.54
N PRO A 416 23.58 11.03 -9.39
CA PRO A 416 23.63 9.89 -8.48
C PRO A 416 23.35 10.29 -7.03
N THR A 417 22.84 9.36 -6.22
CA THR A 417 22.36 9.70 -4.87
C THR A 417 23.45 10.18 -3.92
N LYS A 418 24.73 9.82 -4.14
CA LYS A 418 25.86 10.33 -3.32
C LYS A 418 26.01 11.85 -3.32
N GLN A 419 25.46 12.54 -4.33
CA GLN A 419 25.52 14.01 -4.41
C GLN A 419 24.35 14.68 -3.68
N LEU A 420 23.29 13.93 -3.39
CA LEU A 420 22.04 14.44 -2.82
C LEU A 420 21.82 13.97 -1.39
N TYR A 421 22.29 12.78 -1.03
CA TYR A 421 21.99 12.11 0.22
C TYR A 421 23.16 12.22 1.20
N LEU A 422 22.82 12.44 2.47
CA LEU A 422 23.73 12.28 3.60
C LEU A 422 23.33 11.03 4.37
N ASN A 423 24.08 9.95 4.21
CA ASN A 423 23.79 8.67 4.87
C ASN A 423 24.53 8.55 6.21
N LEU A 424 23.79 8.32 7.29
CA LEU A 424 24.30 8.04 8.62
C LEU A 424 24.34 6.52 8.86
N LYS A 425 25.44 6.01 9.44
CA LYS A 425 25.54 4.58 9.79
C LYS A 425 24.46 4.12 10.77
N SER A 426 24.02 5.02 11.65
CA SER A 426 23.03 4.76 12.70
C SER A 426 21.57 4.76 12.23
N SER A 427 21.29 5.02 10.94
CA SER A 427 19.94 4.95 10.36
C SER A 427 19.90 4.36 8.95
N ASP A 428 20.88 4.66 8.10
CA ASP A 428 20.74 4.55 6.64
C ASP A 428 21.59 3.40 6.05
N THR A 429 22.07 2.48 6.89
CA THR A 429 22.96 1.39 6.44
C THR A 429 22.31 0.56 5.32
N TRP A 430 21.04 0.15 5.46
CA TRP A 430 20.35 -0.63 4.42
C TRP A 430 20.14 0.15 3.12
N VAL A 431 19.77 1.44 3.23
CA VAL A 431 19.63 2.33 2.07
C VAL A 431 20.94 2.45 1.30
N ALA A 432 22.06 2.62 2.02
CA ALA A 432 23.38 2.66 1.43
C ALA A 432 23.77 1.34 0.74
N GLU A 433 23.48 0.18 1.36
CA GLU A 433 23.72 -1.14 0.74
C GLU A 433 22.89 -1.31 -0.54
N TYR A 434 21.63 -0.90 -0.54
CA TYR A 434 20.76 -0.97 -1.72
C TYR A 434 21.26 -0.10 -2.88
N ARG A 435 21.62 1.16 -2.61
CA ARG A 435 22.13 2.05 -3.67
C ARG A 435 23.50 1.62 -4.21
N LYS A 436 24.34 1.00 -3.38
CA LYS A 436 25.60 0.36 -3.82
C LYS A 436 25.35 -0.90 -4.63
N TRP A 437 24.37 -1.72 -4.25
CA TRP A 437 23.95 -2.87 -5.05
C TRP A 437 23.44 -2.44 -6.43
N MET A 438 22.64 -1.36 -6.50
CA MET A 438 22.20 -0.76 -7.76
C MET A 438 23.37 -0.28 -8.64
N ASP A 439 24.48 0.20 -8.07
CA ASP A 439 25.67 0.52 -8.86
C ASP A 439 26.28 -0.72 -9.51
N LYS A 440 26.22 -1.88 -8.84
CA LYS A 440 26.79 -3.13 -9.33
C LYS A 440 25.97 -3.74 -10.46
N VAL A 441 24.64 -3.76 -10.31
CA VAL A 441 23.75 -4.54 -11.21
C VAL A 441 22.78 -3.69 -12.04
N GLY A 442 22.67 -2.39 -11.75
CA GLY A 442 21.69 -1.51 -12.39
C GLY A 442 21.90 -1.30 -13.89
N HIS A 443 23.10 -1.56 -14.41
CA HIS A 443 23.42 -1.44 -15.85
C HIS A 443 22.53 -2.30 -16.76
N GLY A 444 21.96 -3.40 -16.25
CA GLY A 444 20.99 -4.18 -16.99
C GLY A 444 19.61 -3.52 -17.08
N MET A 445 19.22 -2.72 -16.08
CA MET A 445 17.86 -2.20 -15.90
C MET A 445 17.51 -1.09 -16.92
N PRO A 446 16.21 -0.90 -17.25
CA PRO A 446 15.79 0.16 -18.18
C PRO A 446 16.19 1.57 -17.71
N TYR A 447 16.16 1.77 -16.38
CA TYR A 447 16.57 2.98 -15.70
C TYR A 447 16.86 2.63 -14.23
N HIS A 448 17.75 3.40 -13.59
CA HIS A 448 18.10 3.21 -12.18
C HIS A 448 18.78 4.45 -11.60
N PHE A 449 18.69 4.59 -10.27
CA PHE A 449 19.50 5.53 -9.50
C PHE A 449 20.34 4.72 -8.51
N GLY A 450 21.65 4.68 -8.71
CA GLY A 450 22.60 4.08 -7.79
C GLY A 450 23.27 5.12 -6.89
N HIS A 451 24.19 4.65 -6.06
CA HIS A 451 24.97 5.54 -5.20
C HIS A 451 25.90 6.44 -6.03
N SER A 452 26.63 5.87 -6.99
CA SER A 452 27.54 6.56 -7.90
C SER A 452 27.10 6.54 -9.35
N THR A 453 26.16 5.69 -9.73
CA THR A 453 25.70 5.51 -11.11
C THR A 453 24.25 5.95 -11.27
N ILE A 454 23.86 6.22 -12.51
CA ILE A 454 22.49 6.54 -12.90
C ILE A 454 22.25 6.04 -14.32
N SER A 455 21.07 5.52 -14.58
CA SER A 455 20.52 5.31 -15.91
C SER A 455 19.18 6.03 -15.97
N LEU A 456 19.06 7.02 -16.84
CA LEU A 456 17.84 7.79 -16.98
C LEU A 456 16.85 7.05 -17.90
N PRO A 457 15.55 7.11 -17.58
CA PRO A 457 14.52 6.57 -18.45
C PRO A 457 14.46 7.33 -19.78
N LYS A 458 14.13 6.62 -20.86
CA LYS A 458 14.11 7.17 -22.23
C LYS A 458 13.03 8.22 -22.44
N GLU A 459 11.87 7.99 -21.86
CA GLU A 459 10.77 8.94 -21.81
C GLU A 459 10.71 9.54 -20.39
N PRO A 460 10.26 10.79 -20.21
CA PRO A 460 10.06 11.35 -18.87
C PRO A 460 8.80 10.77 -18.21
N ALA A 461 8.82 10.63 -16.89
CA ALA A 461 7.67 10.13 -16.13
C ALA A 461 6.46 11.03 -16.37
N VAL A 462 5.30 10.44 -16.63
CA VAL A 462 4.04 11.12 -16.38
C VAL A 462 3.87 11.19 -14.87
N VAL A 463 4.37 12.27 -14.26
CA VAL A 463 4.15 12.55 -12.85
C VAL A 463 2.68 12.93 -12.70
N GLU A 464 1.85 11.97 -12.34
CA GLU A 464 0.51 12.26 -11.83
C GLU A 464 0.69 12.95 -10.47
N HIS A 465 0.62 14.28 -10.46
CA HIS A 465 0.73 15.05 -9.23
C HIS A 465 -0.36 14.60 -8.25
N ALA A 466 0.04 14.01 -7.13
CA ALA A 466 -0.79 14.07 -5.93
C ALA A 466 -0.83 15.55 -5.52
N PRO A 467 -2.00 16.22 -5.52
CA PRO A 467 -2.05 17.59 -5.00
C PRO A 467 -1.50 17.59 -3.56
N ALA A 468 -0.98 18.72 -3.08
CA ALA A 468 -0.56 18.91 -1.69
C ALA A 468 -1.53 19.87 -0.96
N GLY A 469 -1.66 19.75 0.37
CA GLY A 469 -2.49 20.63 1.20
C GLY A 469 -4.00 20.29 1.22
N LEU A 470 -4.85 21.29 1.52
CA LEU A 470 -6.31 21.11 1.64
C LEU A 470 -6.94 20.53 0.36
N VAL A 471 -6.41 20.90 -0.81
CA VAL A 471 -6.84 20.42 -2.13
C VAL A 471 -6.44 18.96 -2.35
N ALA A 472 -5.30 18.52 -1.82
CA ALA A 472 -4.93 17.10 -1.75
C ALA A 472 -5.93 16.31 -0.94
N GLY A 473 -6.27 16.87 0.23
CA GLY A 473 -7.19 16.26 1.17
C GLY A 473 -8.55 16.08 0.54
N GLN A 474 -9.08 17.12 -0.13
CA GLN A 474 -10.37 17.07 -0.82
C GLN A 474 -10.35 16.21 -2.09
N SER A 475 -9.28 16.23 -2.89
CA SER A 475 -9.16 15.41 -4.11
C SER A 475 -8.95 13.92 -3.81
N ALA A 476 -8.27 13.60 -2.70
CA ALA A 476 -8.06 12.23 -2.24
C ALA A 476 -9.20 11.68 -1.36
N SER A 477 -10.06 12.56 -0.83
CA SER A 477 -11.24 12.19 -0.03
C SER A 477 -12.58 12.32 -0.76
N SER A 478 -12.59 12.93 -1.94
CA SER A 478 -13.74 12.83 -2.83
C SER A 478 -13.60 11.55 -3.65
N PRO A 479 -14.57 10.60 -3.61
CA PRO A 479 -14.79 9.80 -4.81
C PRO A 479 -15.02 10.84 -5.91
N ALA A 480 -14.17 10.85 -6.93
CA ALA A 480 -14.30 11.82 -8.02
C ALA A 480 -15.75 11.77 -8.50
N LYS A 481 -16.52 12.82 -8.24
CA LYS A 481 -17.91 12.90 -8.70
C LYS A 481 -17.85 13.40 -10.13
N GLY A 482 -17.82 12.46 -11.07
CA GLY A 482 -18.14 12.73 -12.46
C GLY A 482 -19.64 12.92 -12.62
N VAL A 483 -20.00 13.86 -13.48
CA VAL A 483 -21.33 13.90 -14.10
C VAL A 483 -21.55 12.56 -14.85
N ILE A 484 -22.81 12.17 -15.04
CA ILE A 484 -23.21 11.01 -15.85
C ILE A 484 -22.37 10.95 -17.14
N GLY A 485 -21.58 9.88 -17.32
CA GLY A 485 -20.88 9.59 -18.57
C GLY A 485 -19.37 9.81 -18.62
N THR A 486 -18.68 10.20 -17.55
CA THR A 486 -17.20 10.25 -17.53
C THR A 486 -16.58 9.05 -16.82
N LEU A 487 -15.81 8.23 -17.56
CA LEU A 487 -14.85 7.30 -16.94
C LEU A 487 -13.69 8.13 -16.37
N HIS A 488 -13.48 8.07 -15.06
CA HIS A 488 -12.39 8.78 -14.40
C HIS A 488 -11.03 8.18 -14.78
N ALA A 489 -10.02 9.04 -14.99
CA ALA A 489 -8.63 8.60 -14.97
C ALA A 489 -8.32 8.05 -13.56
N PRO A 490 -7.70 6.86 -13.44
CA PRO A 490 -7.24 6.35 -12.15
C PRO A 490 -6.37 7.38 -11.43
N ASN A 491 -6.62 7.63 -10.16
CA ASN A 491 -5.75 8.47 -9.32
C ASN A 491 -5.09 7.58 -8.27
N LEU A 492 -3.82 7.22 -8.49
CA LEU A 492 -3.06 6.33 -7.61
C LEU A 492 -2.83 6.92 -6.21
N ALA A 493 -3.00 8.24 -6.03
CA ALA A 493 -3.01 8.80 -4.70
C ALA A 493 -4.24 8.33 -3.91
N ASN A 494 -5.40 8.10 -4.53
CA ASN A 494 -6.64 7.72 -3.87
C ASN A 494 -6.69 6.22 -3.50
N ARG A 495 -7.03 5.91 -2.24
CA ARG A 495 -7.12 4.55 -1.68
C ARG A 495 -7.99 3.60 -2.50
N TYR A 496 -9.07 4.08 -3.11
CA TYR A 496 -9.91 3.24 -3.96
C TYR A 496 -9.12 2.64 -5.12
N PHE A 497 -8.43 3.49 -5.89
CA PHE A 497 -7.64 3.07 -7.04
C PHE A 497 -6.36 2.35 -6.61
N ARG A 498 -5.69 2.82 -5.55
CA ARG A 498 -4.48 2.15 -5.06
C ARG A 498 -4.75 0.75 -4.53
N HIS A 499 -5.84 0.53 -3.80
CA HIS A 499 -6.05 -0.69 -3.01
C HIS A 499 -7.41 -1.36 -3.23
N VAL A 500 -8.52 -0.62 -3.12
CA VAL A 500 -9.86 -1.24 -3.06
C VAL A 500 -10.20 -1.98 -4.35
N ILE A 501 -9.88 -1.42 -5.52
CA ILE A 501 -10.09 -2.10 -6.80
C ILE A 501 -9.31 -3.41 -6.87
N HIS A 502 -8.18 -3.50 -6.16
CA HIS A 502 -7.31 -4.67 -6.16
C HIS A 502 -7.66 -5.71 -5.09
N CYS A 503 -8.46 -5.36 -4.09
CA CYS A 503 -8.82 -6.26 -3.00
C CYS A 503 -10.27 -6.72 -3.12
N LYS A 504 -10.48 -8.01 -3.42
CA LYS A 504 -11.82 -8.62 -3.53
C LYS A 504 -12.65 -8.39 -2.27
N GLY A 505 -12.03 -8.51 -1.08
CA GLY A 505 -12.68 -8.28 0.21
C GLY A 505 -13.17 -6.84 0.38
N CYS A 506 -12.29 -5.85 0.21
CA CYS A 506 -12.65 -4.43 0.36
C CYS A 506 -13.69 -3.99 -0.69
N ARG A 507 -13.54 -4.44 -1.96
CA ARG A 507 -14.52 -4.16 -3.02
C ARG A 507 -15.91 -4.72 -2.70
N THR A 508 -15.97 -5.94 -2.18
CA THR A 508 -17.25 -6.58 -1.79
C THR A 508 -17.93 -5.79 -0.68
N VAL A 509 -17.17 -5.35 0.30
CA VAL A 509 -17.67 -4.54 1.43
C VAL A 509 -18.19 -3.20 0.96
N VAL A 510 -17.46 -2.49 0.10
CA VAL A 510 -17.91 -1.22 -0.48
C VAL A 510 -19.21 -1.41 -1.27
N LYS A 511 -19.30 -2.44 -2.12
CA LYS A 511 -20.54 -2.76 -2.86
C LYS A 511 -21.72 -3.04 -1.92
N ALA A 512 -21.49 -3.81 -0.85
CA ALA A 512 -22.52 -4.13 0.13
C ALA A 512 -23.02 -2.88 0.85
N PHE A 513 -22.13 -2.02 1.35
CA PHE A 513 -22.54 -0.76 2.00
C PHE A 513 -23.22 0.20 1.03
N GLN A 514 -22.82 0.22 -0.25
CA GLN A 514 -23.50 1.03 -1.27
C GLN A 514 -24.93 0.53 -1.52
N ALA A 515 -25.13 -0.79 -1.60
CA ALA A 515 -26.45 -1.39 -1.76
C ALA A 515 -27.36 -1.06 -0.56
N TRP A 516 -26.84 -1.19 0.67
CA TRP A 516 -27.56 -0.81 1.89
C TRP A 516 -27.86 0.69 1.95
N GLN A 517 -26.92 1.54 1.57
CA GLN A 517 -27.12 2.98 1.49
C GLN A 517 -28.30 3.29 0.56
N ASN A 518 -28.30 2.74 -0.65
CA ASN A 518 -29.36 2.97 -1.65
C ASN A 518 -30.73 2.45 -1.16
N ALA A 519 -30.76 1.25 -0.58
CA ALA A 519 -31.99 0.67 -0.04
C ALA A 519 -32.57 1.50 1.12
N LEU A 520 -31.73 1.87 2.09
CA LEU A 520 -32.14 2.70 3.23
C LEU A 520 -32.58 4.10 2.79
N SER A 521 -31.92 4.69 1.78
CA SER A 521 -32.36 5.96 1.19
C SER A 521 -33.74 5.84 0.55
N ALA A 522 -33.99 4.79 -0.25
CA ALA A 522 -35.30 4.56 -0.87
C ALA A 522 -36.40 4.35 0.19
N VAL A 523 -36.12 3.57 1.24
CA VAL A 523 -37.04 3.36 2.37
C VAL A 523 -37.30 4.65 3.13
N ALA A 524 -36.26 5.44 3.44
CA ALA A 524 -36.40 6.72 4.13
C ALA A 524 -37.29 7.70 3.36
N VAL A 525 -37.07 7.84 2.05
CA VAL A 525 -37.89 8.70 1.17
C VAL A 525 -39.33 8.20 1.13
N THR A 526 -39.54 6.89 0.99
CA THR A 526 -40.88 6.30 0.95
C THR A 526 -41.63 6.51 2.27
N LEU A 527 -40.98 6.28 3.41
CA LEU A 527 -41.57 6.50 4.74
C LEU A 527 -41.91 7.98 4.97
N ALA A 528 -41.02 8.90 4.55
CA ALA A 528 -41.27 10.33 4.63
C ALA A 528 -42.47 10.75 3.75
N ALA A 529 -42.58 10.21 2.54
CA ALA A 529 -43.72 10.44 1.65
C ALA A 529 -45.03 9.90 2.25
N LEU A 530 -45.02 8.68 2.80
CA LEU A 530 -46.19 8.10 3.49
C LEU A 530 -46.61 8.92 4.72
N ALA A 531 -45.65 9.48 5.46
CA ALA A 531 -45.93 10.34 6.61
C ALA A 531 -46.65 11.65 6.23
N ILE A 532 -46.47 12.13 5.00
CA ILE A 532 -47.20 13.29 4.46
C ILE A 532 -48.67 12.91 4.18
N LEU A 533 -48.91 11.70 3.67
CA LEU A 533 -50.24 11.24 3.25
C LEU A 533 -51.13 10.76 4.41
N VAL A 534 -50.53 10.27 5.49
CA VAL A 534 -51.24 9.75 6.66
C VAL A 534 -51.86 10.87 7.51
N SER A 535 -53.13 10.73 7.87
CA SER A 535 -53.89 11.70 8.68
C SER A 535 -53.68 11.55 10.19
N GLY A 536 -53.34 10.34 10.67
CA GLY A 536 -53.15 10.07 12.09
C GLY A 536 -51.82 10.59 12.65
N LYS A 537 -51.86 11.47 13.65
CA LYS A 537 -50.66 12.05 14.29
C LYS A 537 -49.69 10.98 14.81
N GLN A 538 -50.20 9.90 15.40
CA GLN A 538 -49.37 8.79 15.91
C GLN A 538 -48.64 8.06 14.77
N TRP A 539 -49.35 7.70 13.70
CA TRP A 539 -48.76 7.04 12.52
C TRP A 539 -47.75 7.93 11.81
N LYS A 540 -48.03 9.24 11.71
CA LYS A 540 -47.08 10.23 11.17
C LYS A 540 -45.79 10.28 11.99
N ALA A 541 -45.90 10.29 13.32
CA ALA A 541 -44.73 10.28 14.20
C ALA A 541 -43.89 9.00 14.04
N ILE A 542 -44.54 7.83 13.96
CA ILE A 542 -43.85 6.54 13.75
C ILE A 542 -43.11 6.53 12.41
N LEU A 543 -43.78 6.91 11.32
CA LEU A 543 -43.18 6.93 9.98
C LEU A 543 -41.98 7.89 9.89
N LEU A 544 -42.07 9.08 10.48
CA LEU A 544 -40.96 10.03 10.54
C LEU A 544 -39.80 9.54 11.41
N ALA A 545 -40.08 8.89 12.54
CA ALA A 545 -39.06 8.29 13.38
C ALA A 545 -38.32 7.16 12.63
N SER A 546 -39.06 6.30 11.93
CA SER A 546 -38.48 5.24 11.10
C SER A 546 -37.67 5.80 9.92
N ALA A 547 -38.15 6.86 9.26
CA ALA A 547 -37.41 7.54 8.19
C ALA A 547 -36.09 8.16 8.72
N SER A 548 -36.12 8.73 9.93
CA SER A 548 -34.94 9.28 10.60
C SER A 548 -33.93 8.18 10.92
N LEU A 549 -34.38 7.03 11.43
CA LEU A 549 -33.51 5.87 11.69
C LEU A 549 -32.87 5.35 10.39
N CYS A 550 -33.63 5.28 9.31
CA CYS A 550 -33.10 4.91 8.00
C CYS A 550 -32.03 5.92 7.53
N SER A 551 -32.26 7.22 7.74
CA SER A 551 -31.29 8.28 7.39
C SER A 551 -30.00 8.18 8.21
N ILE A 552 -30.07 7.82 9.49
CA ILE A 552 -28.89 7.51 10.31
C ILE A 552 -28.13 6.31 9.72
N GLY A 553 -28.86 5.27 9.29
CA GLY A 553 -28.26 4.11 8.61
C GLY A 553 -27.58 4.48 7.28
N VAL A 554 -28.18 5.38 6.48
CA VAL A 554 -27.57 5.94 5.26
C VAL A 554 -26.25 6.64 5.59
N TYR A 555 -26.23 7.48 6.63
CA TYR A 555 -25.02 8.17 7.08
C TYR A 555 -23.93 7.19 7.55
N ALA A 556 -24.30 6.15 8.30
CA ALA A 556 -23.37 5.11 8.72
C ALA A 556 -22.77 4.35 7.51
N CYS A 557 -23.60 3.98 6.52
CA CYS A 557 -23.12 3.35 5.28
C CYS A 557 -22.17 4.29 4.51
N SER A 558 -22.54 5.57 4.38
CA SER A 558 -21.69 6.57 3.73
C SER A 558 -20.34 6.72 4.43
N THR A 559 -20.32 6.67 5.76
CA THR A 559 -19.10 6.74 6.56
C THR A 559 -18.24 5.50 6.34
N ALA A 560 -18.83 4.30 6.32
CA ALA A 560 -18.10 3.05 6.04
C ALA A 560 -17.52 3.00 4.62
N ILE A 561 -18.25 3.51 3.62
CA ILE A 561 -17.75 3.65 2.25
C ILE A 561 -16.61 4.66 2.21
N ALA A 562 -16.78 5.84 2.79
CA ALA A 562 -15.74 6.87 2.84
C ALA A 562 -14.49 6.31 3.53
N MET A 563 -14.65 5.64 4.67
CA MET A 563 -13.58 4.92 5.34
C MET A 563 -12.83 4.02 4.36
N ASN A 564 -13.48 3.15 3.61
CA ASN A 564 -12.76 2.22 2.74
C ASN A 564 -12.13 2.88 1.49
N THR A 565 -12.68 4.01 1.02
CA THR A 565 -12.35 4.56 -0.30
C THR A 565 -11.58 5.88 -0.27
N THR A 566 -11.58 6.58 0.86
CA THR A 566 -10.91 7.88 1.01
C THR A 566 -9.59 7.73 1.75
N ASN A 567 -8.61 8.54 1.35
CA ASN A 567 -7.33 8.55 2.04
C ASN A 567 -7.49 9.06 3.48
N PHE A 568 -6.69 8.49 4.37
CA PHE A 568 -6.33 9.15 5.61
C PHE A 568 -5.44 10.34 5.27
N VAL A 569 -6.02 11.53 5.35
CA VAL A 569 -5.26 12.76 5.28
C VAL A 569 -4.80 13.05 6.70
N ARG A 570 -3.48 13.00 6.93
CA ARG A 570 -2.94 13.47 8.20
C ARG A 570 -3.34 14.93 8.33
N THR A 571 -4.15 15.25 9.33
CA THR A 571 -4.37 16.62 9.78
C THR A 571 -3.06 17.10 10.37
N HIS A 572 -2.11 17.48 9.51
CA HIS A 572 -0.94 18.20 9.97
C HIS A 572 -1.44 19.40 10.78
N ARG A 573 -0.77 19.69 11.91
CA ARG A 573 -0.92 20.93 12.70
C ARG A 573 -0.52 22.20 11.91
N ARG A 574 -0.66 22.18 10.58
CA ARG A 574 -0.43 23.29 9.66
C ARG A 574 -1.46 23.19 8.54
N LEU A 575 -2.69 23.57 8.87
CA LEU A 575 -3.41 24.58 8.11
C LEU A 575 -3.65 25.74 9.06
#